data_AF-A0A496Z608-F1
#
_entry.id   AF-A0A496Z608-F1
#
_cell.length_a   1.000
_cell.length_b   1.000
_cell.length_c   1.000
_cell.angle_alpha   90.00
_cell.angle_beta   90.00
_cell.angle_gamma   90.00
#
_symmetry.space_group_name_H-M   'P 1'
#
loop_
_entity.id
_entity.type
_entity.pdbx_description
1 polymer ?
#
loop_
_entity_poly.entity_id
_entity_poly.type
_entity_poly.pdbx_seq_one_letter_code
_entity_poly.pdbx_strand_id
1 'polypeptide(L)' 'MRKQEQHTDYHDHFEYFGNTEIERIRKQGEKTIRHDWIIFNTVNEAMDFFNDQCGEFACYYA' A
#
# COMPACT_ATOMS: atom_id res chain seq x y z
N MET A 1 -2.01 -1.55 -10.81
CA MET A 1 -1.05 -0.46 -10.55
C MET A 1 -0.30 -0.78 -9.27
N ARG A 2 1.01 -0.47 -9.17
CA ARG A 2 1.83 -0.88 -8.03
C ARG A 2 2.55 0.31 -7.41
N LYS A 3 2.56 0.39 -6.08
CA LYS A 3 3.28 1.40 -5.30
C LYS A 3 3.96 0.75 -4.10
N GLN A 4 4.95 1.44 -3.55
CA GLN A 4 5.76 0.95 -2.45
C GLN A 4 6.00 2.07 -1.46
N GLU A 5 5.94 1.76 -0.17
CA GLU A 5 6.29 2.68 0.92
C GLU A 5 7.40 2.06 1.76
N GLN A 6 8.45 2.84 2.00
CA GLN A 6 9.57 2.44 2.84
C GLN A 6 9.39 3.07 4.22
N HIS A 7 9.36 2.22 5.23
CA HIS A 7 9.48 2.62 6.63
C HIS A 7 10.81 2.11 7.18
N THR A 8 11.25 2.67 8.30
CA THR A 8 12.53 2.30 8.94
C THR A 8 12.64 0.79 9.20
N ASP A 9 11.54 0.15 9.61
CA ASP A 9 11.55 -1.25 10.05
C ASP A 9 10.91 -2.23 9.06
N TYR A 10 10.16 -1.74 8.07
CA TYR A 10 9.41 -2.57 7.13
C TYR A 10 9.09 -1.83 5.83
N HIS A 11 8.71 -2.59 4.81
CA HIS A 11 8.33 -2.10 3.49
C HIS A 11 6.90 -2.54 3.20
N ASP A 12 6.05 -1.60 2.81
CA ASP A 12 4.70 -1.90 2.37
C ASP A 12 4.64 -1.88 0.84
N HIS A 13 4.10 -2.95 0.26
CA HIS A 13 3.82 -3.06 -1.17
C HIS A 13 2.32 -3.01 -1.39
N PHE A 14 1.88 -2.09 -2.23
CA PHE A 14 0.48 -1.93 -2.58
C PHE A 14 0.26 -2.31 -4.04
N GLU A 15 -0.73 -3.16 -4.28
CA GLU A 15 -1.17 -3.54 -5.62
C GLU A 15 -2.66 -3.29 -5.78
N TYR A 16 -2.99 -2.47 -6.78
CA TYR A 16 -4.36 -2.11 -7.13
C TYR A 16 -4.74 -2.75 -8.47
N PHE A 17 -5.85 -3.48 -8.49
CA PHE A 17 -6.27 -4.29 -9.65
C PHE A 17 -7.26 -3.59 -10.59
N GLY A 18 -7.62 -2.33 -10.33
CA GLY A 18 -8.61 -1.60 -11.12
C GLY A 18 -10.05 -1.91 -10.74
N ASN A 19 -10.27 -2.45 -9.55
CA ASN A 19 -11.57 -2.78 -8.97
C ASN A 19 -11.80 -1.98 -7.67
N THR A 20 -12.53 -2.53 -6.71
CA THR A 20 -12.78 -1.89 -5.40
C THR A 20 -11.78 -2.34 -4.33
N GLU A 21 -10.69 -3.01 -4.71
CA GLU A 21 -9.80 -3.71 -3.79
C GLU A 21 -8.34 -3.33 -4.05
N ILE A 22 -7.60 -3.15 -2.97
CA ILE A 22 -6.16 -2.94 -2.98
C ILE A 22 -5.53 -3.97 -2.06
N GLU A 23 -4.56 -4.71 -2.57
CA GLU A 23 -3.75 -5.62 -1.78
C GLU A 23 -2.60 -4.85 -1.14
N ARG A 24 -2.36 -5.09 0.15
CA ARG A 24 -1.20 -4.58 0.88
C ARG A 24 -0.41 -5.75 1.45
N ILE A 25 0.87 -5.81 1.08
CA ILE A 25 1.83 -6.78 1.62
C ILE A 25 2.92 -6.03 2.37
N ARG A 26 3.00 -6.24 3.69
CA ARG A 26 4.08 -5.72 4.53
C ARG A 26 5.19 -6.74 4.66
N LYS A 27 6.41 -6.34 4.33
CA LYS A 27 7.62 -7.14 4.46
C LYS A 27 8.62 -6.51 5.42
N GLN A 28 9.27 -7.35 6.22
CA GLN A 28 10.43 -6.99 7.02
C GLN A 28 11.60 -7.85 6.55
N GLY A 29 12.52 -7.25 5.80
CA GLY A 29 13.50 -7.99 5.00
C GLY A 29 12.82 -8.89 3.97
N GLU A 30 13.18 -10.16 3.92
CA GLU A 30 12.58 -11.15 3.02
C GLU A 30 11.25 -11.74 3.54
N LYS A 31 10.89 -11.47 4.79
CA LYS A 31 9.72 -12.07 5.44
C LYS A 31 8.47 -11.20 5.25
N THR A 32 7.41 -11.77 4.72
CA THR A 32 6.06 -11.18 4.78
C THR A 32 5.56 -11.27 6.22
N ILE A 33 5.30 -10.12 6.84
CA ILE A 33 4.79 -10.01 8.21
C ILE A 33 3.32 -9.65 8.27
N ARG A 34 2.76 -9.08 7.18
CA ARG A 34 1.34 -8.78 7.07
C ARG A 34 0.87 -8.86 5.63
N HIS A 35 -0.35 -9.34 5.44
CA HIS A 35 -1.01 -9.39 4.15
C HIS A 35 -2.49 -9.03 4.36
N ASP A 36 -2.90 -7.87 3.85
CA ASP A 36 -4.24 -7.33 4.03
C ASP A 36 -4.86 -6.98 2.67
N TRP A 37 -6.19 -6.93 2.66
CA TRP A 37 -6.98 -6.39 1.57
C TRP A 37 -7.74 -5.16 2.07
N ILE A 38 -7.57 -4.04 1.37
CA ILE A 38 -8.31 -2.80 1.62
C ILE A 38 -9.44 -2.74 0.61
N ILE A 39 -10.68 -2.79 1.11
CA ILE A 39 -11.89 -2.90 0.30
C ILE A 39 -12.67 -1.60 0.40
N PHE A 40 -13.09 -1.08 -0.75
CA PHE A 40 -13.86 0.16 -0.90
C PHE A 40 -15.25 -0.13 -1.46
N ASN A 41 -16.15 0.86 -1.39
CA ASN A 41 -17.49 0.71 -1.95
C ASN A 41 -17.52 1.00 -3.46
N THR A 42 -16.58 1.81 -3.94
CA THR A 42 -16.48 2.17 -5.36
C THR A 42 -15.06 2.10 -5.90
N VAL A 43 -14.95 1.93 -7.23
CA VAL A 43 -13.65 1.87 -7.94
C VAL A 43 -12.93 3.23 -7.87
N ASN A 44 -13.68 4.33 -7.92
CA ASN A 44 -13.11 5.67 -7.83
C ASN A 44 -12.48 5.90 -6.44
N GLU A 45 -13.15 5.53 -5.36
CA GLU A 45 -12.58 5.61 -4.00
C GLU A 45 -11.29 4.79 -3.86
N ALA A 46 -11.26 3.56 -4.38
CA ALA A 46 -10.06 2.74 -4.36
C ALA A 46 -8.92 3.39 -5.18
N MET A 47 -9.24 3.95 -6.35
CA MET A 47 -8.27 4.63 -7.20
C MET A 47 -7.70 5.88 -6.51
N ASP A 48 -8.56 6.72 -5.94
CA ASP A 48 -8.16 7.95 -5.24
C ASP A 48 -7.29 7.62 -4.03
N PHE A 49 -7.71 6.64 -3.21
CA PHE A 49 -6.89 6.16 -2.10
C PHE A 49 -5.52 5.66 -2.55
N PHE A 50 -5.47 4.84 -3.61
CA PHE A 50 -4.21 4.33 -4.15
C PHE A 50 -3.31 5.44 -4.69
N ASN A 51 -3.88 6.49 -5.27
CA ASN A 51 -3.13 7.59 -5.86
C ASN A 51 -2.60 8.57 -4.81
N ASP A 52 -3.38 8.87 -3.79
CA ASP A 52 -3.07 9.93 -2.82
C ASP A 52 -2.39 9.38 -1.57
N GLN A 53 -2.78 8.19 -1.08
CA GLN A 53 -2.34 7.68 0.22
C GLN A 53 -1.34 6.53 0.15
N CYS A 54 -1.13 5.92 -1.02
CA CYS A 54 -0.09 4.92 -1.20
C CYS A 54 1.13 5.52 -1.91
N GLY A 55 2.32 5.19 -1.45
CA GLY A 55 3.61 5.66 -1.98
C GLY A 55 4.07 7.00 -1.43
N GLU A 56 3.35 7.61 -0.48
CA GLU A 56 3.72 8.86 0.17
C GLU A 56 4.50 8.58 1.48
N PHE A 57 5.71 8.05 1.37
CA PHE A 57 6.65 8.09 2.49
C PHE A 57 7.92 8.85 2.10
N ALA A 58 7.93 10.14 2.45
CA ALA A 58 9.14 10.91 2.63
C ALA A 58 9.69 10.57 4.02
N CYS A 59 10.89 9.99 4.08
CA CYS A 59 11.57 9.70 5.34
C CYS A 59 11.68 10.98 6.21
N TYR A 60 10.87 11.12 7.24
CA TYR A 60 11.14 12.09 8.31
C TYR A 60 12.12 11.42 9.29
N TYR A 61 13.39 11.82 9.19
CA TYR A 61 14.34 11.63 10.27
C TYR A 61 13.85 12.44 11.48
N ALA A 62 13.53 11.76 12.59
CA ALA A 62 13.38 12.38 13.90
C ALA A 62 14.72 12.39 14.63
#